data_AF-A0A1A8G6Y3-F1
#
_entry.id   AF-A0A1A8G6Y3-F1
#
_cell.length_a   1.000
_cell.length_b   1.000
_cell.length_c   1.000
_cell.angle_alpha   90.00
_cell.angle_beta   90.00
_cell.angle_gamma   90.00
#
_symmetry.space_group_name_H-M   'P 1'
#
loop_
_entity.id
_entity.type
_entity.pdbx_description
1 polymer ?
#
loop_
_entity_poly.entity_id
_entity_poly.type
_entity_poly.pdbx_seq_one_letter_code
_entity_poly.pdbx_strand_id
1 'polypeptide(L)'
;MRFGKGMQLLGSLQFLLATLLYTGIVLYAPALILNQATGLNMWMSLFSTGIICTVYTTLGGIKGVIWTDVFQIVIMLAGFMAIYVHGTILVGGPAQVLKIAYNGSRINFHE
;
A
#
# COMPACT_ATOMS: atom_id res chain seq x y z
N MET A 1 -30.35 2.41 -17.37
CA MET A 1 -30.14 3.85 -17.14
C MET A 1 -31.31 4.42 -16.32
N ARG A 2 -31.52 3.93 -15.08
CA ARG A 2 -32.82 4.03 -14.36
C ARG A 2 -32.94 5.23 -13.40
N PHE A 3 -31.86 5.93 -13.09
CA PHE A 3 -31.87 7.16 -12.30
C PHE A 3 -31.29 8.27 -13.17
N GLY A 4 -32.00 9.40 -13.31
CA GLY A 4 -31.65 10.47 -14.26
C GLY A 4 -30.20 10.97 -14.11
N LYS A 5 -29.69 11.62 -15.16
CA LYS A 5 -28.31 12.14 -15.25
C LYS A 5 -27.85 12.88 -13.97
N GLY A 6 -28.74 13.61 -13.29
CA GLY A 6 -28.45 14.28 -12.02
C GLY A 6 -28.08 13.35 -10.86
N MET A 7 -28.81 12.24 -10.65
CA MET A 7 -28.47 11.24 -9.62
C MET A 7 -27.21 10.44 -9.98
N GLN A 8 -26.98 10.17 -11.26
CA GLN A 8 -25.70 9.59 -11.71
C GLN A 8 -24.52 10.53 -11.45
N LEU A 9 -24.71 11.83 -11.65
CA LEU A 9 -23.68 12.84 -11.39
C LEU A 9 -23.39 12.95 -9.89
N LEU A 10 -24.43 13.05 -9.06
CA LEU A 10 -24.29 13.08 -7.60
C LEU A 10 -23.65 11.81 -7.05
N GLY A 11 -24.04 10.63 -7.56
CA GLY A 11 -23.44 9.35 -7.18
C GLY A 11 -21.98 9.24 -7.60
N SER A 12 -21.64 9.69 -8.81
CA SER A 12 -20.25 9.70 -9.29
C SER A 12 -19.39 10.70 -8.52
N LEU A 13 -19.95 11.86 -8.16
CA LEU A 13 -19.27 12.89 -7.36
C LEU A 13 -18.97 12.38 -5.94
N GLN A 14 -19.96 11.76 -5.29
CA GLN A 14 -19.79 11.17 -3.97
C GLN A 14 -18.77 10.03 -4.00
N PHE A 15 -18.80 9.19 -5.03
CA PHE A 15 -17.82 8.12 -5.22
C PHE A 15 -16.40 8.66 -5.44
N LEU A 16 -16.25 9.70 -6.26
CA LEU A 16 -14.96 10.37 -6.49
C LEU A 16 -14.41 10.98 -5.20
N LEU A 17 -15.24 11.73 -4.46
CA LEU A 17 -14.83 12.35 -3.19
C LEU A 17 -14.41 11.30 -2.16
N ALA A 18 -15.20 10.24 -2.00
CA ALA A 18 -14.85 9.14 -1.09
C ALA A 18 -13.53 8.47 -1.49
N THR A 19 -13.31 8.23 -2.78
CA THR A 19 -12.08 7.62 -3.30
C THR A 19 -10.87 8.55 -3.12
N LEU A 20 -11.02 9.85 -3.35
CA LEU A 20 -9.98 10.87 -3.13
C LEU A 20 -9.55 10.93 -1.67
N LEU A 21 -10.51 10.99 -0.74
CA LEU A 21 -10.22 11.01 0.69
C LEU A 21 -9.52 9.71 1.14
N TYR A 22 -10.01 8.56 0.68
CA TYR A 22 -9.42 7.27 1.02
C TYR A 22 -7.97 7.15 0.51
N THR A 23 -7.74 7.46 -0.77
CA THR A 23 -6.39 7.41 -1.37
C THR A 23 -5.43 8.41 -0.71
N GLY A 24 -5.91 9.60 -0.32
CA GLY A 24 -5.12 10.56 0.45
C GLY A 24 -4.67 10.04 1.82
N ILE A 25 -5.54 9.35 2.55
CA ILE A 25 -5.20 8.70 3.82
C ILE A 25 -4.18 7.57 3.61
N VAL A 26 -4.37 6.75 2.56
CA VAL A 26 -3.43 5.66 2.24
C VAL A 26 -2.05 6.19 1.87
N LEU A 27 -1.96 7.31 1.14
CA LEU A 27 -0.69 7.97 0.80
C LEU A 27 0.04 8.58 2.01
N TYR A 28 -0.66 8.85 3.11
CA TYR A 28 -0.05 9.39 4.33
C TYR A 28 0.89 8.39 5.01
N ALA A 29 0.54 7.09 5.01
CA ALA A 29 1.35 6.04 5.63
C ALA A 29 2.79 5.94 5.07
N PRO A 30 3.03 5.83 3.75
CA PRO A 30 4.38 5.82 3.20
C PRO A 30 5.09 7.17 3.36
N ALA A 31 4.36 8.30 3.33
CA ALA A 31 4.94 9.62 3.57
C ALA A 31 5.49 9.77 4.99
N LEU A 32 4.81 9.21 5.99
CA LEU A 32 5.28 9.18 7.37
C LEU A 32 6.54 8.31 7.52
N ILE A 33 6.56 7.13 6.90
CA ILE A 33 7.74 6.25 6.91
C ILE A 33 8.93 6.93 6.23
N LEU A 34 8.70 7.61 5.10
CA LEU A 34 9.76 8.33 4.38
C LEU A 34 10.27 9.54 5.17
N ASN A 35 9.39 10.25 5.88
CA ASN A 35 9.77 11.33 6.79
C ASN A 35 10.64 10.81 7.95
N GLN A 36 10.30 9.66 8.55
CA GLN A 36 11.13 9.03 9.58
C GLN A 36 12.48 8.52 9.04
N ALA A 37 12.50 7.97 7.83
CA ALA A 37 13.72 7.45 7.22
C ALA A 37 14.69 8.55 6.74
N THR A 38 14.18 9.71 6.32
CA THR A 38 15.00 10.76 5.67
C THR A 38 15.17 12.02 6.54
N GLY A 39 14.36 12.21 7.59
CA GLY A 39 14.40 13.40 8.45
C GLY A 39 13.96 14.71 7.77
N LEU A 40 13.47 14.65 6.53
CA LEU A 40 13.04 15.81 5.74
C LEU A 40 11.60 16.22 6.05
N ASN A 41 11.31 17.54 6.05
CA ASN A 41 9.98 18.11 6.26
C ASN A 41 8.88 17.39 5.46
N MET A 42 7.95 16.77 6.18
CA MET A 42 6.84 15.94 5.67
C MET A 42 6.03 16.62 4.55
N TRP A 43 5.87 17.94 4.64
CA TRP A 43 5.15 18.77 3.68
C TRP A 43 5.78 18.78 2.28
N MET A 44 7.11 18.79 2.19
CA MET A 44 7.81 18.90 0.90
C MET A 44 7.80 17.56 0.15
N SER A 45 7.88 16.45 0.89
CA SER A 45 7.75 15.10 0.33
C SER A 45 6.31 14.86 -0.15
N LEU A 46 5.30 15.24 0.63
CA LEU A 46 3.89 15.05 0.26
C LEU A 46 3.53 15.81 -1.03
N PHE A 47 3.97 17.07 -1.16
CA PHE A 47 3.76 17.86 -2.38
C PHE A 47 4.49 17.26 -3.59
N SER A 48 5.74 16.82 -3.42
CA SER A 48 6.51 16.20 -4.49
C SER A 48 5.87 14.91 -5.00
N THR A 49 5.50 14.00 -4.10
CA THR A 49 4.86 12.73 -4.47
C THR A 49 3.49 12.95 -5.11
N GLY A 50 2.72 13.94 -4.65
CA GLY A 50 1.43 14.31 -5.25
C GLY A 50 1.56 14.88 -6.67
N ILE A 51 2.56 15.73 -6.92
CA ILE A 51 2.84 16.29 -8.26
C ILE A 51 3.30 15.17 -9.19
N ILE A 52 4.26 14.33 -8.76
CA ILE A 52 4.73 13.19 -9.55
C ILE A 52 3.56 12.26 -9.87
N CYS A 53 2.69 11.99 -8.88
CA CYS A 53 1.50 11.16 -9.06
C CYS A 53 0.55 11.72 -10.13
N THR A 54 0.28 13.02 -10.06
CA THR A 54 -0.58 13.72 -11.01
C THR A 54 0.01 13.71 -12.42
N VAL A 55 1.32 13.95 -12.55
CA VAL A 55 2.01 14.01 -13.83
C VAL A 55 2.05 12.62 -14.49
N TYR A 56 2.43 11.56 -13.77
CA TYR A 56 2.47 10.22 -14.36
C TYR A 56 1.07 9.70 -14.71
N THR A 57 0.05 10.02 -13.91
CA THR A 57 -1.34 9.63 -14.18
C THR A 57 -1.88 10.33 -15.42
N THR A 58 -1.54 11.60 -15.60
CA THR A 58 -2.00 12.41 -16.74
C THR A 58 -1.29 12.05 -18.04
N LEU A 59 0.01 11.73 -17.99
CA LEU A 59 0.80 11.37 -19.17
C LEU A 59 0.65 9.89 -19.57
N GLY A 60 0.47 8.99 -18.61
CA GLY A 60 0.45 7.54 -18.86
C GLY A 60 -0.92 6.97 -19.26
N GLY A 61 -2.01 7.66 -18.92
CA GLY A 61 -3.36 7.11 -19.02
C GLY A 61 -3.52 5.79 -18.25
N ILE A 62 -4.57 5.01 -18.52
CA ILE A 62 -4.82 3.72 -17.86
C ILE A 62 -3.64 2.74 -18.06
N LYS A 63 -2.99 2.78 -19.23
CA LYS A 63 -1.86 1.88 -19.54
C LYS A 63 -0.64 2.15 -18.67
N GLY A 64 -0.30 3.42 -18.43
CA GLY A 64 0.80 3.79 -17.55
C GLY A 64 0.55 3.36 -16.11
N VAL A 65 -0.68 3.56 -15.62
CA VAL A 65 -1.08 3.13 -14.27
C VAL A 65 -0.96 1.62 -14.10
N ILE A 66 -1.36 0.82 -15.09
CA ILE A 66 -1.22 -0.64 -15.04
C ILE A 66 0.25 -1.05 -14.93
N TRP A 67 1.14 -0.43 -15.71
CA TRP A 67 2.56 -0.77 -15.66
C TRP A 67 3.18 -0.44 -14.30
N THR A 68 2.80 0.70 -13.69
CA THR A 68 3.23 1.04 -12.33
C THR A 68 2.65 0.12 -11.26
N ASP A 69 1.42 -0.36 -11.42
CA ASP A 69 0.78 -1.31 -10.48
C ASP A 69 1.47 -2.68 -10.51
N VAL A 70 1.80 -3.18 -11.70
CA VAL A 70 2.58 -4.43 -11.86
C VAL A 70 3.94 -4.30 -11.17
N PHE A 71 4.63 -3.18 -11.35
CA PHE A 71 5.92 -2.95 -10.70
C PHE A 71 5.80 -2.88 -9.17
N GLN A 72 4.75 -2.25 -8.65
CA GLN A 72 4.47 -2.18 -7.22
C GLN A 72 4.24 -3.58 -6.61
N ILE A 73 3.46 -4.43 -7.28
CA ILE A 73 3.21 -5.81 -6.83
C ILE A 73 4.52 -6.61 -6.76
N VAL A 74 5.38 -6.48 -7.77
CA VAL A 74 6.68 -7.17 -7.80
C VAL A 74 7.57 -6.74 -6.62
N ILE A 75 7.66 -5.43 -6.35
CA ILE A 75 8.45 -4.92 -5.21
C ILE A 75 7.87 -5.38 -3.88
N MET A 76 6.53 -5.33 -3.72
CA MET A 76 5.89 -5.79 -2.48
C MET A 76 6.18 -7.27 -2.21
N LEU A 77 6.14 -8.10 -3.25
CA LEU A 77 6.40 -9.53 -3.13
C LEU A 77 7.88 -9.83 -2.83
N ALA A 78 8.80 -9.11 -3.47
CA ALA A 78 10.22 -9.20 -3.16
C ALA A 78 10.54 -8.75 -1.72
N GLY A 79 9.94 -7.64 -1.27
CA GLY A 79 10.08 -7.14 0.10
C GLY A 79 9.52 -8.12 1.14
N PHE A 80 8.37 -8.72 0.85
CA PHE A 80 7.79 -9.76 1.70
C PHE A 80 8.71 -10.98 1.82
N MET A 81 9.26 -11.46 0.71
CA MET A 81 10.22 -12.56 0.71
C MET A 81 11.49 -12.22 1.49
N ALA A 82 12.02 -11.00 1.33
CA ALA A 82 13.20 -10.54 2.06
C ALA A 82 12.95 -10.49 3.58
N ILE A 83 11.81 -9.94 4.01
CA ILE A 83 11.41 -9.90 5.42
C ILE A 83 11.21 -11.32 5.96
N TYR A 84 10.58 -12.21 5.19
CA TYR A 84 10.39 -13.60 5.58
C TYR A 84 11.73 -14.31 5.82
N VAL A 85 12.66 -14.21 4.88
CA VAL A 85 13.99 -14.82 5.00
C VAL A 85 14.77 -14.22 6.18
N HIS A 86 14.87 -12.89 6.29
CA HIS A 86 15.56 -12.26 7.40
C HIS A 86 14.92 -12.60 8.76
N GLY A 87 13.58 -12.62 8.83
CA GLY A 87 12.84 -13.00 10.03
C GLY A 87 13.12 -14.44 10.47
N THR A 88 13.18 -15.37 9.52
CA THR A 88 13.52 -16.78 9.84
C THR A 88 14.96 -16.94 10.30
N ILE A 89 15.91 -16.17 9.76
CA ILE A 89 17.33 -16.22 10.16
C ILE A 89 17.52 -15.60 11.56
N LEU A 90 16.90 -14.46 11.85
CA LEU A 90 16.95 -13.79 13.15
C LEU A 90 16.39 -14.64 14.30
N VAL A 91 15.40 -15.47 13.99
CA VAL A 91 14.79 -16.40 14.95
C VAL A 91 15.60 -17.70 15.11
N GLY A 92 16.62 -17.93 14.26
CA GLY A 92 17.50 -19.10 14.31
C GLY A 92 17.03 -20.29 13.46
N GLY A 93 16.08 -20.07 12.56
CA GLY A 93 15.63 -21.01 11.54
C GLY A 93 14.10 -21.18 11.49
N PRO A 94 13.56 -21.72 10.38
CA PRO A 94 12.11 -21.93 10.21
C PRO A 94 11.53 -22.91 11.25
N ALA A 95 12.35 -23.87 11.73
CA ALA A 95 11.97 -24.79 12.80
C ALA A 95 11.78 -24.07 14.15
N GLN A 96 12.58 -23.04 14.43
CA GLN A 96 12.46 -22.23 15.66
C GLN A 96 11.28 -21.27 15.57
N VAL A 97 10.98 -20.72 14.38
CA VAL A 97 9.75 -19.95 14.12
C VAL A 97 8.51 -20.81 14.40
N LEU A 98 8.46 -22.05 13.90
CA LEU A 98 7.36 -22.98 14.18
C LEU A 98 7.27 -23.33 15.68
N LYS A 99 8.41 -23.53 16.34
CA LYS A 99 8.45 -23.84 17.78
C LYS A 99 7.97 -22.67 18.63
N ILE A 100 8.31 -21.43 18.28
CA ILE A 100 7.81 -20.22 18.95
C ILE A 100 6.32 -20.03 18.66
N ALA A 101 5.85 -20.28 17.44
CA ALA A 101 4.43 -20.20 17.11
C ALA A 101 3.60 -21.26 17.86
N TYR A 102 4.14 -22.47 18.05
CA TYR A 102 3.55 -23.53 18.88
C TYR A 102 3.55 -23.16 20.37
N ASN A 103 4.67 -22.65 20.88
CA ASN A 103 4.83 -22.27 22.29
C ASN A 103 4.06 -20.99 22.67
N GLY A 104 3.75 -20.13 21.70
CA GLY A 104 2.91 -18.94 21.84
C GLY A 104 1.41 -19.21 21.74
N SER A 105 0.98 -20.48 21.77
CA SER A 105 -0.43 -20.90 21.69
C SER A 105 -1.16 -20.43 20.42
N ARG A 106 -0.43 -20.11 19.34
CA ARG A 106 -1.01 -19.59 18.08
C ARG A 106 -1.42 -20.69 17.09
N ILE A 107 -1.02 -21.93 17.34
CA ILE A 107 -1.35 -23.11 16.55
C ILE A 107 -1.60 -24.29 17.49
N ASN A 108 -2.88 -24.58 17.75
CA ASN A 108 -3.31 -25.84 18.37
C ASN A 108 -3.65 -26.82 17.25
N PHE A 109 -2.76 -27.77 16.98
CA PHE A 109 -3.05 -28.95 16.12
C PHE A 109 -3.63 -30.12 16.93
N HIS A 110 -4.27 -29.84 18.07
CA HIS A 110 -4.83 -30.85 18.96
C HIS A 110 -6.35 -30.89 18.76
N GLU A 111 -6.79 -31.89 17.98
CA GLU A 111 -7.88 -32.75 18.41
C GLU A 111 -7.25 -34.08 18.85
#